data_AF-A0A6I7NEI1-F1
#
_entry.id   AF-A0A6I7NEI1-F1
#
_cell.length_a   1.000
_cell.length_b   1.000
_cell.length_c   1.000
_cell.angle_alpha   90.00
_cell.angle_beta   90.00
_cell.angle_gamma   90.00
#
_symmetry.space_group_name_H-M   'P 1'
#
loop_
_entity.id
_entity.type
_entity.pdbx_description
1 polymer ?
#
loop_
_entity_poly.entity_id
_entity_poly.type
_entity_poly.pdbx_seq_one_letter_code
_entity_poly.pdbx_strand_id
1 'polypeptide(L)' 'MLMARVGRWLGPVVLLAFLVLSPPPAFTAEAWLVLGLTLFMAIWWVTEAAPIPVTALMPVAVLPVLGVVPI' A
#
# COMPACT_ATOMS: atom_id res chain seq x y z
N MET A 1 13.99 -16.11 -1.95
CA MET A 1 13.83 -15.83 -3.40
C MET A 1 12.40 -15.97 -3.91
N LEU A 2 11.63 -17.01 -3.54
CA LEU A 2 10.22 -17.16 -3.98
C LEU A 2 9.29 -16.09 -3.38
N MET A 3 9.41 -15.83 -2.07
CA MET A 3 8.54 -14.89 -1.34
C MET A 3 8.60 -13.47 -1.91
N ALA A 4 9.79 -12.97 -2.23
CA ALA A 4 9.97 -11.65 -2.85
C ALA A 4 9.29 -11.53 -4.23
N ARG A 5 9.23 -12.61 -5.03
CA ARG A 5 8.53 -12.59 -6.33
C ARG A 5 7.02 -12.44 -6.14
N VAL A 6 6.46 -13.15 -5.17
CA VAL A 6 5.04 -13.06 -4.84
C VAL A 6 4.71 -11.68 -4.28
N GLY A 7 5.50 -11.21 -3.31
CA GLY A 7 5.30 -9.92 -2.66
C GLY A 7 5.35 -8.72 -3.61
N ARG A 8 6.22 -8.76 -4.63
CA ARG A 8 6.34 -7.71 -5.65
C ARG A 8 5.01 -7.39 -6.31
N TRP A 9 4.20 -8.41 -6.58
CA TRP A 9 2.89 -8.25 -7.23
C TRP A 9 1.74 -8.19 -6.23
N LEU A 10 1.82 -8.96 -5.14
CA LEU A 10 0.76 -9.01 -4.14
C LEU A 10 0.52 -7.66 -3.48
N GLY A 11 1.59 -6.91 -3.18
CA GLY A 11 1.48 -5.57 -2.59
C GLY A 11 0.66 -4.59 -3.44
N PRO A 12 1.06 -4.33 -4.70
CA PRO A 12 0.31 -3.49 -5.62
C PRO A 12 -1.13 -3.96 -5.84
N VAL A 13 -1.36 -5.27 -5.95
CA VAL A 13 -2.70 -5.84 -6.12
C VAL A 13 -3.59 -5.54 -4.91
N VAL A 14 -3.04 -5.61 -3.69
CA VAL A 14 -3.77 -5.23 -2.48
C VAL A 14 -4.15 -3.75 -2.50
N LEU A 15 -3.23 -2.84 -2.82
CA LEU A 15 -3.58 -1.41 -2.93
C LEU A 15 -4.64 -1.18 -4.01
N LEU A 16 -4.53 -1.83 -5.17
CA LEU A 16 -5.53 -1.79 -6.24
C LEU A 16 -6.91 -2.23 -5.76
N ALA A 17 -7.00 -3.28 -4.94
CA ALA A 17 -8.27 -3.70 -4.37
C ALA A 17 -8.90 -2.59 -3.50
N PHE A 18 -8.10 -1.89 -2.70
CA PHE A 18 -8.60 -0.77 -1.89
C PHE A 18 -8.99 0.46 -2.73
N LEU A 19 -8.38 0.65 -3.90
CA LEU A 19 -8.76 1.72 -4.84
C LEU A 19 -10.08 1.44 -5.57
N VAL A 20 -10.38 0.18 -5.86
CA VAL A 20 -11.56 -0.22 -6.65
C VAL A 20 -12.76 -0.55 -5.76
N LEU A 21 -12.51 -1.10 -4.57
CA LEU A 21 -13.57 -1.45 -3.62
C LEU A 21 -13.98 -0.24 -2.79
N SER A 22 -15.28 -0.10 -2.55
CA SER A 22 -15.80 0.93 -1.67
C SER A 22 -15.46 0.64 -0.20
N PRO A 23 -15.12 1.68 0.59
CA PRO A 23 -14.85 1.51 2.02
C PRO A 23 -16.11 1.03 2.76
N PRO A 24 -15.97 0.14 3.76
CA PRO A 24 -17.05 -0.16 4.68
C PRO A 24 -17.48 1.10 5.47
N PRO A 25 -18.71 1.15 6.02
CA PRO A 25 -19.23 2.32 6.74
C PRO A 25 -18.38 2.80 7.93
N ALA A 26 -17.52 1.94 8.47
CA ALA A 26 -16.63 2.26 9.59
C ALA A 26 -15.40 3.08 9.18
N PHE A 27 -15.14 3.27 7.89
CA PHE A 27 -13.94 3.95 7.37
C PHE A 27 -14.31 5.18 6.56
N THR A 28 -13.53 6.26 6.72
CA THR A 28 -13.50 7.33 5.72
C THR A 28 -12.75 6.85 4.47
N ALA A 29 -12.94 7.53 3.34
CA ALA A 29 -12.26 7.18 2.10
C ALA A 29 -10.73 7.25 2.25
N GLU A 30 -10.23 8.27 2.93
CA GLU A 30 -8.81 8.48 3.17
C GLU A 30 -8.23 7.39 4.08
N ALA A 31 -8.92 7.07 5.18
CA ALA A 31 -8.51 6.01 6.10
C ALA A 31 -8.44 4.64 5.42
N TRP A 32 -9.36 4.38 4.49
CA TRP A 32 -9.37 3.16 3.67
C TRP A 32 -8.14 3.07 2.76
N LEU A 33 -7.79 4.16 2.07
CA LEU A 33 -6.60 4.20 1.21
C LEU A 33 -5.30 4.07 2.01
N VAL A 34 -5.20 4.70 3.18
CA VAL A 34 -4.05 4.57 4.09
C VAL A 34 -3.89 3.13 4.57
N LEU A 35 -5.00 2.44 4.89
CA LEU A 35 -4.97 1.03 5.27
C LEU A 35 -4.48 0.15 4.10
N GLY A 36 -4.99 0.39 2.89
CA GLY A 36 -4.54 -0.32 1.69
C GLY A 36 -3.04 -0.17 1.44
N LEU A 37 -2.51 1.05 1.56
CA LEU A 37 -1.08 1.32 1.43
C LEU A 37 -0.27 0.66 2.57
N THR A 38 -0.80 0.68 3.79
CA THR A 38 -0.15 0.05 4.95
C THR A 38 -0.02 -1.46 4.76
N LEU A 39 -1.08 -2.12 4.25
CA LEU A 39 -1.05 -3.55 3.95
C LEU A 39 -0.08 -3.88 2.80
N PHE A 40 -0.04 -3.04 1.77
CA PHE A 40 0.96 -3.13 0.71
C PHE A 40 2.38 -3.09 1.34
N MET A 41 2.70 -2.08 2.15
CA MET A 41 4.00 -1.98 2.81
C MET A 41 4.31 -3.19 3.70
N ALA A 42 3.33 -3.67 4.47
CA ALA A 42 3.47 -4.87 5.29
C ALA A 42 3.84 -6.10 4.46
N ILE A 43 3.20 -6.30 3.31
CA ILE A 43 3.53 -7.38 2.38
C ILE A 43 4.97 -7.24 1.90
N TRP A 44 5.39 -6.04 1.49
CA TRP A 44 6.76 -5.81 1.00
C TRP A 44 7.83 -5.96 2.07
N TRP A 45 7.58 -5.57 3.32
CA TRP A 45 8.49 -5.81 4.43
C TRP A 45 8.64 -7.31 4.74
N VAL A 46 7.52 -8.04 4.86
CA VAL A 46 7.56 -9.48 5.20
C VAL A 46 8.17 -10.32 4.08
N THR A 47 7.90 -9.97 2.83
CA THR A 47 8.40 -10.71 1.67
C THR A 47 9.77 -10.25 1.18
N GLU A 48 10.31 -9.16 1.73
CA GLU A 48 11.52 -8.49 1.28
C GLU A 48 11.48 -8.21 -0.23
N ALA A 49 10.32 -7.77 -0.74
CA ALA A 49 10.11 -7.55 -2.17
C ALA A 49 10.90 -6.34 -2.73
N ALA A 50 11.25 -5.39 -1.86
CA ALA A 50 12.06 -4.21 -2.13
C ALA A 50 12.94 -3.89 -0.91
N PRO A 51 14.03 -3.11 -1.07
CA PRO A 51 14.83 -2.64 0.06
C PRO A 51 13.98 -1.87 1.08
N ILE A 52 14.28 -2.04 2.38
CA ILE A 52 13.55 -1.39 3.47
C ILE A 52 13.34 0.12 3.25
N PRO A 53 14.35 0.91 2.81
CA PRO A 53 14.17 2.34 2.56
C PRO A 53 13.15 2.65 1.46
N VAL A 54 13.06 1.82 0.42
CA VAL A 54 12.09 2.00 -0.66
C VAL A 54 10.67 1.86 -0.11
N THR A 55 10.41 0.79 0.64
CA THR A 55 9.10 0.55 1.25
C THR A 55 8.75 1.64 2.27
N ALA A 56 9.70 2.08 3.09
CA ALA A 56 9.48 3.09 4.13
C ALA A 56 9.15 4.48 3.55
N LEU A 57 9.62 4.80 2.34
CA LEU A 57 9.35 6.08 1.67
C LEU A 57 8.04 6.08 0.87
N MET A 58 7.37 4.93 0.73
CA MET A 58 6.12 4.84 -0.03
C MET A 58 5.02 5.81 0.44
N PRO A 59 4.78 6.05 1.75
CA PRO A 59 3.77 7.01 2.18
C PRO A 59 4.02 8.42 1.63
N VAL A 60 5.28 8.84 1.61
CA VAL A 60 5.70 10.17 1.12
C VAL A 60 5.43 10.29 -0.39
N ALA A 61 5.67 9.22 -1.14
CA ALA A 61 5.47 9.23 -2.58
C ALA A 61 4.01 8.99 -3.00
N VAL A 62 3.28 8.15 -2.28
CA VAL A 62 1.97 7.62 -2.72
C VAL A 62 0.80 8.41 -2.13
N LEU A 63 0.84 8.79 -0.84
CA LEU A 63 -0.31 9.47 -0.22
C LEU A 63 -0.68 10.81 -0.87
N PRO A 64 0.28 11.66 -1.30
CA PRO A 64 -0.06 12.89 -2.02
C PRO A 64 -0.71 12.60 -3.37
N VAL A 65 -0.23 11.57 -4.09
CA VAL A 65 -0.79 11.13 -5.38
C VAL A 65 -2.21 10.61 -5.23
N LEU A 66 -2.52 9.96 -4.09
CA LEU A 66 -3.86 9.51 -3.75
C LEU A 66 -4.79 10.63 -3.24
N GLY A 67 -4.29 11.86 -3.10
CA GLY A 67 -5.07 12.99 -2.57
C GLY A 67 -5.37 12.91 -1.08
N VAL A 68 -4.69 12.02 -0.34
CA VAL A 68 -4.88 11.84 1.11
C VAL A 68 -4.19 12.95 1.90
N VAL A 69 -3.08 13.48 1.37
CA VAL A 69 -2.34 14.62 1.93
C VAL A 69 -2.02 15.62 0.81
N PRO A 70 -1.71 16.89 1.14
CA PRO A 70 -1.23 17.85 0.16
C PRO A 70 0.09 17.41 -0.50
N ILE A 71 0.33 17.92 -1.73
CA ILE A 71 1.59 17.78 -2.47
C ILE A 71 2.60 18.82 -1.98
#